data_AF-A0A7X3Z980-F1
#
_entry.id   AF-A0A7X3Z980-F1
#
_cell.length_a   1.000
_cell.length_b   1.000
_cell.length_c   1.000
_cell.angle_alpha   90.00
_cell.angle_beta   90.00
_cell.angle_gamma   90.00
#
_symmetry.space_group_name_H-M   'P 1'
#
loop_
_entity.id
_entity.type
_entity.pdbx_description
1 polymer ?
#
loop_
_entity_poly.entity_id
_entity_poly.type
_entity_poly.pdbx_seq_one_letter_code
_entity_poly.pdbx_strand_id
1 'polypeptide(L)'
;MTPPDRRALRDAFGGFMTGVTVVTTREPDGSALGFTANSFSSVSLEPPMLLVCSGRSLSSHDVFATCAHFAVSVLAEGQEDVSNVFASFKGDRFARIAHAPDANGIPVIDGAVAKFSCRRVRSIPGGDHTILLGEVTGFTHSDGLGLGYARGRYFSLGLERAAVFADSTRRIVAAALIEQDGHVLLEETPEGMRPPQFEFEAQGNLRAAMEARLAGSVILGSAYSIFDDRQTNTHYTCFLAQATQGCALAGRLVPIDDLAGLTFETPAIAALCTRFALEYGTRDFTLYVGDEASGDRHEISKEP
;
A
#
# COMPACT_ATOMS: atom_id res chain seq x y z
N MET A 1 -4.75 -36.76 5.46
CA MET A 1 -4.98 -35.30 5.35
C MET A 1 -5.07 -34.95 3.88
N THR A 2 -6.14 -34.29 3.45
CA THR A 2 -6.26 -33.76 2.09
C THR A 2 -5.21 -32.66 1.88
N PRO A 3 -4.55 -32.59 0.71
CA PRO A 3 -3.65 -31.48 0.41
C PRO A 3 -4.38 -30.15 0.59
N PRO A 4 -3.73 -29.13 1.18
CA PRO A 4 -4.34 -27.81 1.32
C PRO A 4 -4.67 -27.24 -0.06
N ASP A 5 -5.77 -26.48 -0.15
CA ASP A 5 -6.08 -25.72 -1.37
C ASP A 5 -4.93 -24.76 -1.68
N ARG A 6 -4.37 -24.88 -2.88
CA ARG A 6 -3.20 -24.11 -3.33
C ARG A 6 -3.49 -22.61 -3.31
N ARG A 7 -4.70 -22.19 -3.67
CA ARG A 7 -5.07 -20.77 -3.69
C ARG A 7 -5.16 -20.22 -2.27
N ALA A 8 -5.89 -20.89 -1.39
CA ALA A 8 -5.99 -20.52 0.02
C ALA A 8 -4.61 -20.44 0.70
N LEU A 9 -3.71 -21.41 0.43
CA LEU A 9 -2.36 -21.40 1.00
C LEU A 9 -1.52 -20.21 0.48
N ARG A 10 -1.59 -19.92 -0.82
CA ARG A 10 -0.90 -18.77 -1.41
C ARG A 10 -1.41 -17.45 -0.83
N ASP A 11 -2.72 -17.32 -0.66
CA ASP A 11 -3.35 -16.12 -0.11
C ASP A 11 -2.96 -15.95 1.37
N ALA A 12 -2.87 -17.06 2.13
CA ALA A 12 -2.36 -17.05 3.50
C ALA A 12 -0.89 -16.61 3.59
N PHE A 13 0.00 -17.13 2.73
CA PHE A 13 1.39 -16.66 2.67
C PHE A 13 1.49 -15.18 2.27
N GLY A 14 0.60 -14.71 1.39
CA GLY A 14 0.52 -13.29 1.01
C GLY A 14 0.13 -12.36 2.17
N GLY A 15 -0.32 -12.88 3.31
CA GLY A 15 -0.56 -12.10 4.52
C GLY A 15 0.73 -11.60 5.19
N PHE A 16 1.88 -12.24 4.94
CA PHE A 16 3.18 -11.78 5.40
C PHE A 16 3.74 -10.73 4.44
N MET A 17 3.89 -9.50 4.95
CA MET A 17 4.41 -8.37 4.20
C MET A 17 5.90 -8.54 3.93
N THR A 18 6.32 -8.23 2.71
CA THR A 18 7.72 -8.39 2.26
C THR A 18 8.17 -7.17 1.48
N GLY A 19 9.48 -6.91 1.43
CA GLY A 19 10.06 -6.10 0.36
C GLY A 19 10.11 -6.86 -0.97
N VAL A 20 10.38 -6.14 -2.06
CA VAL A 20 10.58 -6.72 -3.39
C VAL A 20 12.05 -6.70 -3.77
N THR A 21 12.54 -7.81 -4.33
CA THR A 21 13.93 -7.92 -4.80
C THR A 21 13.99 -8.39 -6.24
N VAL A 22 15.06 -8.03 -6.94
CA VAL A 22 15.48 -8.68 -8.18
C VAL A 22 16.76 -9.44 -7.92
N VAL A 23 16.75 -10.74 -8.24
CA VAL A 23 17.89 -11.63 -8.13
C VAL A 23 18.48 -11.82 -9.51
N THR A 24 19.79 -11.65 -9.65
CA THR A 24 20.49 -11.67 -10.93
C THR A 24 21.70 -12.60 -10.90
N THR A 25 22.06 -13.12 -12.06
CA THR A 25 23.30 -13.89 -12.29
C THR A 25 23.69 -13.77 -13.77
N ARG A 26 24.72 -14.50 -14.18
CA ARG A 26 25.08 -14.66 -15.59
C ARG A 26 25.16 -16.13 -15.98
N GLU A 27 24.86 -16.38 -17.23
CA GLU A 27 25.16 -17.64 -17.90
C GLU A 27 26.67 -17.78 -18.17
N PRO A 28 27.16 -19.01 -18.45
CA PRO A 28 28.55 -19.23 -18.82
C PRO A 28 29.02 -18.45 -20.05
N ASP A 29 28.11 -18.11 -20.96
CA ASP A 29 28.39 -17.29 -22.15
C ASP A 29 28.41 -15.78 -21.86
N GLY A 30 28.13 -15.38 -20.61
CA GLY A 30 28.08 -14.00 -20.16
C GLY A 30 26.68 -13.35 -20.23
N SER A 31 25.68 -14.01 -20.79
CA SER A 31 24.30 -13.49 -20.86
C SER A 31 23.73 -13.24 -19.47
N ALA A 32 23.04 -12.10 -19.30
CA ALA A 32 22.48 -11.71 -18.01
C ALA A 32 21.12 -12.39 -17.77
N LEU A 33 20.93 -12.94 -16.57
CA LEU A 33 19.68 -13.53 -16.14
C LEU A 33 19.20 -12.87 -14.86
N GLY A 34 17.88 -12.73 -14.71
CA GLY A 34 17.30 -12.16 -13.52
C GLY A 34 15.83 -12.52 -13.33
N PHE A 35 15.37 -12.56 -12.09
CA PHE A 35 13.96 -12.74 -11.74
C PHE A 35 13.59 -11.93 -10.50
N THR A 36 12.33 -11.54 -10.42
CA THR A 36 11.76 -10.90 -9.23
C THR A 36 11.48 -11.94 -8.16
N ALA A 37 11.84 -11.65 -6.92
CA ALA A 37 11.57 -12.48 -5.76
C ALA A 37 11.18 -11.62 -4.56
N ASN A 38 10.25 -12.11 -3.75
CA ASN A 38 9.92 -11.52 -2.46
C ASN A 38 10.12 -12.51 -1.28
N SER A 39 10.75 -13.65 -1.54
CA SER A 39 11.08 -14.67 -0.54
C SER A 39 12.46 -14.46 0.11
N PHE A 40 12.97 -13.23 0.06
CA PHE A 40 14.28 -12.87 0.56
C PHE A 40 14.32 -12.91 2.10
N SER A 41 15.44 -13.29 2.69
CA SER A 41 15.69 -13.12 4.13
C SER A 41 17.18 -12.96 4.43
N SER A 42 17.53 -12.05 5.34
CA SER A 42 18.83 -12.04 5.99
C SER A 42 18.94 -13.24 6.94
N VAL A 43 20.06 -13.95 6.92
CA VAL A 43 20.25 -15.21 7.67
C VAL A 43 21.24 -15.06 8.79
N SER A 44 22.37 -14.41 8.54
CA SER A 44 23.47 -14.31 9.51
C SER A 44 24.29 -13.05 9.27
N LEU A 45 24.86 -12.49 10.34
CA LEU A 45 25.82 -11.38 10.26
C LEU A 45 27.27 -11.88 10.21
N GLU A 46 27.57 -13.00 10.86
CA GLU A 46 28.91 -13.60 10.85
C GLU A 46 28.85 -15.14 10.78
N PRO A 47 29.23 -15.77 9.64
CA PRO A 47 29.54 -15.12 8.37
C PRO A 47 28.29 -14.40 7.81
N PRO A 48 28.46 -13.33 7.01
CA PRO A 48 27.34 -12.55 6.50
C PRO A 48 26.60 -13.36 5.44
N MET A 49 25.35 -13.73 5.71
CA MET A 49 24.56 -14.60 4.83
C MET A 49 23.15 -14.11 4.61
N LEU A 50 22.63 -14.39 3.43
CA LEU A 50 21.24 -14.19 3.03
C LEU A 50 20.71 -15.41 2.27
N LEU A 51 19.38 -15.50 2.15
CA LEU A 51 18.73 -16.48 1.29
C LEU A 51 17.68 -15.84 0.39
N VAL A 52 17.41 -16.51 -0.72
CA VAL A 52 16.27 -16.24 -1.62
C VAL A 52 15.85 -17.54 -2.31
N CYS A 53 14.58 -17.68 -2.67
CA CYS A 53 14.05 -18.89 -3.30
C CYS A 53 13.84 -18.64 -4.79
N SER A 54 14.37 -19.55 -5.61
CA SER A 54 14.11 -19.59 -7.06
C SER A 54 13.08 -20.66 -7.37
N GLY A 55 12.08 -20.33 -8.18
CA GLY A 55 11.08 -21.30 -8.62
C GLY A 55 11.69 -22.33 -9.56
N ARG A 56 11.39 -23.62 -9.39
CA ARG A 56 11.85 -24.68 -10.30
C ARG A 56 11.23 -24.61 -11.69
N SER A 57 10.16 -23.81 -11.85
CA SER A 57 9.51 -23.53 -13.12
C SER A 57 10.18 -22.42 -13.93
N LEU A 58 11.15 -21.70 -13.37
CA LEU A 58 11.92 -20.69 -14.10
C LEU A 58 12.78 -21.37 -15.17
N SER A 59 12.77 -20.83 -16.38
CA SER A 59 13.67 -21.31 -17.46
C SER A 59 15.15 -21.16 -17.09
N SER A 60 15.46 -20.19 -16.23
CA SER A 60 16.80 -19.92 -15.70
C SER A 60 17.15 -20.71 -14.42
N HIS A 61 16.27 -21.60 -13.95
CA HIS A 61 16.43 -22.28 -12.65
C HIS A 61 17.80 -22.95 -12.51
N ASP A 62 18.22 -23.74 -13.50
CA ASP A 62 19.44 -24.53 -13.41
C ASP A 62 20.68 -23.64 -13.30
N VAL A 63 20.70 -22.52 -14.04
CA VAL A 63 21.78 -21.53 -13.95
C VAL A 63 21.87 -20.95 -12.54
N PHE A 64 20.74 -20.53 -11.95
CA PHE A 64 20.72 -20.05 -10.57
C PHE A 64 21.13 -21.13 -9.56
N ALA A 65 20.67 -22.36 -9.75
CA ALA A 65 20.97 -23.48 -8.86
C ALA A 65 22.47 -23.84 -8.86
N THR A 66 23.21 -23.57 -9.94
CA THR A 66 24.63 -23.91 -10.05
C THR A 66 25.59 -22.72 -10.09
N CYS A 67 25.09 -21.48 -10.21
CA CYS A 67 25.92 -20.28 -10.33
C CYS A 67 26.97 -20.15 -9.21
N ALA A 68 28.15 -19.60 -9.51
CA ALA A 68 29.14 -19.29 -8.48
C ALA A 68 28.74 -18.02 -7.70
N HIS A 69 28.22 -17.03 -8.44
CA HIS A 69 27.85 -15.73 -7.92
C HIS A 69 26.45 -15.33 -8.37
N PHE A 70 25.75 -14.64 -7.49
CA PHE A 70 24.48 -13.98 -7.78
C PHE A 70 24.44 -12.65 -7.03
N ALA A 71 23.57 -11.74 -7.46
CA ALA A 71 23.34 -10.52 -6.74
C ALA A 71 21.85 -10.37 -6.40
N VAL A 72 21.56 -9.63 -5.33
CA VAL A 72 20.22 -9.31 -4.88
C VAL A 72 20.10 -7.79 -4.81
N SER A 73 19.17 -7.22 -5.58
CA SER A 73 18.83 -5.80 -5.54
C SER A 73 17.48 -5.64 -4.85
N VAL A 74 17.44 -5.00 -3.69
CA VAL A 74 16.21 -4.65 -2.97
C VAL A 74 15.66 -3.38 -3.60
N LEU A 75 14.49 -3.47 -4.22
CA LEU A 75 13.94 -2.39 -5.03
C LEU A 75 13.49 -1.22 -4.16
N ALA A 76 13.70 -0.01 -4.66
CA ALA A 76 13.15 1.22 -4.10
C ALA A 76 11.68 1.38 -4.46
N GLU A 77 10.98 2.21 -3.71
CA GLU A 77 9.67 2.72 -4.11
C GLU A 77 9.70 3.37 -5.49
N GLY A 78 8.64 3.22 -6.27
CA GLY A 78 8.59 3.68 -7.66
C GLY A 78 9.26 2.74 -8.68
N GLN A 79 9.81 1.59 -8.23
CA GLN A 79 10.41 0.57 -9.11
C GLN A 79 9.46 -0.63 -9.37
N GLU A 80 8.14 -0.41 -9.36
CA GLU A 80 7.14 -1.43 -9.70
C GLU A 80 7.33 -1.95 -11.13
N ASP A 81 7.73 -1.07 -12.05
CA ASP A 81 8.04 -1.39 -13.44
C ASP A 81 9.21 -2.38 -13.56
N VAL A 82 10.29 -2.16 -12.80
CA VAL A 82 11.43 -3.07 -12.69
C VAL A 82 10.95 -4.45 -12.22
N SER A 83 10.20 -4.48 -11.12
CA SER A 83 9.64 -5.72 -10.57
C SER A 83 8.79 -6.46 -11.60
N ASN A 84 7.92 -5.75 -12.32
CA ASN A 84 7.03 -6.33 -13.33
C ASN A 84 7.79 -6.91 -14.54
N VAL A 85 8.85 -6.22 -14.99
CA VAL A 85 9.72 -6.69 -16.08
C VAL A 85 10.39 -8.01 -15.70
N PHE A 86 11.01 -8.08 -14.52
CA PHE A 86 11.72 -9.28 -14.07
C PHE A 86 10.79 -10.42 -13.63
N ALA A 87 9.51 -10.15 -13.36
CA ALA A 87 8.52 -11.16 -13.03
C ALA A 87 7.84 -11.81 -14.25
N SER A 88 7.61 -11.04 -15.33
CA SER A 88 6.67 -11.46 -16.39
C SER A 88 7.13 -11.24 -17.83
N PHE A 89 8.06 -10.31 -18.09
CA PHE A 89 8.47 -9.99 -19.45
C PHE A 89 9.30 -11.14 -20.06
N LYS A 90 8.98 -11.51 -21.31
CA LYS A 90 9.58 -12.64 -22.03
C LYS A 90 10.69 -12.24 -23.03
N GLY A 91 10.96 -10.94 -23.21
CA GLY A 91 12.06 -10.45 -24.05
C GLY A 91 13.32 -10.17 -23.22
N ASP A 92 14.23 -9.39 -23.80
CA ASP A 92 15.43 -8.93 -23.09
C ASP A 92 15.05 -7.94 -21.97
N ARG A 93 15.08 -8.44 -20.73
CA ARG A 93 14.77 -7.68 -19.51
C ARG A 93 15.83 -6.62 -19.23
N PHE A 94 17.10 -6.95 -19.48
CA PHE A 94 18.24 -6.09 -19.18
C PHE A 94 18.39 -4.95 -20.20
N ALA A 95 17.85 -5.10 -21.41
CA ALA A 95 17.70 -3.98 -22.35
C ALA A 95 16.71 -2.89 -21.89
N ARG A 96 15.82 -3.20 -20.94
CA ARG A 96 14.78 -2.26 -20.46
C ARG A 96 15.13 -1.57 -19.14
N ILE A 97 15.99 -2.20 -18.33
CA ILE A 97 16.25 -1.77 -16.96
C ILE A 97 17.72 -1.38 -16.83
N ALA A 98 17.97 -0.17 -16.33
CA ALA A 98 19.31 0.31 -16.02
C ALA A 98 19.96 -0.57 -14.95
N HIS A 99 21.18 -1.00 -15.22
CA HIS A 99 21.94 -1.88 -14.36
C HIS A 99 23.44 -1.68 -14.59
N ALA A 100 24.23 -2.00 -13.56
CA ALA A 100 25.68 -2.00 -13.62
C ALA A 100 26.23 -3.34 -13.11
N PRO A 101 27.39 -3.80 -13.58
CA PRO A 101 28.03 -5.00 -13.01
C PRO A 101 28.59 -4.70 -11.61
N ASP A 102 28.49 -5.67 -10.72
CA ASP A 102 29.24 -5.69 -9.46
C ASP A 102 30.71 -6.10 -9.68
N ALA A 103 31.47 -6.26 -8.60
CA ALA A 103 32.88 -6.66 -8.66
C ALA A 103 33.11 -8.06 -9.27
N ASN A 104 32.09 -8.91 -9.31
CA ASN A 104 32.12 -10.24 -9.94
C ASN A 104 31.48 -10.22 -11.35
N GLY A 105 31.16 -9.05 -11.88
CA GLY A 105 30.51 -8.87 -13.17
C GLY A 105 28.99 -9.10 -13.15
N ILE A 106 28.38 -9.43 -12.01
CA ILE A 106 26.95 -9.76 -11.92
C ILE A 106 26.12 -8.46 -11.96
N PRO A 107 25.07 -8.37 -12.80
CA PRO A 107 24.24 -7.16 -12.87
C PRO A 107 23.59 -6.83 -11.52
N VAL A 108 23.68 -5.59 -11.07
CA VAL A 108 22.87 -5.04 -9.99
C VAL A 108 21.97 -3.93 -10.53
N ILE A 109 20.74 -3.86 -10.06
CA ILE A 109 19.74 -2.91 -10.57
C ILE A 109 20.06 -1.51 -10.06
N ASP A 110 20.03 -0.51 -10.94
CA ASP A 110 20.19 0.88 -10.54
C ASP A 110 18.96 1.40 -9.79
N GLY A 111 19.18 2.37 -8.89
CA GLY A 111 18.13 2.92 -8.03
C GLY A 111 17.67 2.03 -6.87
N ALA A 112 18.05 0.75 -6.82
CA ALA A 112 17.72 -0.15 -5.70
C ALA A 112 18.27 0.38 -4.36
N VAL A 113 17.45 0.31 -3.29
CA VAL A 113 17.80 0.83 -1.95
C VAL A 113 18.92 0.05 -1.28
N ALA A 114 19.07 -1.23 -1.61
CA ALA A 114 20.20 -2.04 -1.20
C ALA A 114 20.58 -3.02 -2.31
N LYS A 115 21.88 -3.28 -2.44
CA LYS A 115 22.44 -4.21 -3.44
C LYS A 115 23.43 -5.10 -2.72
N PHE A 116 23.31 -6.41 -2.89
CA PHE A 116 24.18 -7.41 -2.28
C PHE A 116 24.84 -8.26 -3.36
N SER A 117 26.17 -8.31 -3.34
CA SER A 117 26.98 -9.26 -4.10
C SER A 117 27.15 -10.53 -3.29
N CYS A 118 26.84 -11.68 -3.87
CA CYS A 118 26.87 -12.95 -3.15
C CYS A 118 27.72 -13.99 -3.84
N ARG A 119 28.45 -14.76 -3.03
CA ARG A 119 28.96 -16.08 -3.41
C ARG A 119 27.95 -17.12 -2.98
N ARG A 120 27.53 -18.00 -3.89
CA ARG A 120 26.61 -19.09 -3.54
C ARG A 120 27.32 -20.09 -2.62
N VAL A 121 26.75 -20.30 -1.43
CA VAL A 121 27.21 -21.30 -0.46
C VAL A 121 26.56 -22.64 -0.76
N ARG A 122 25.23 -22.64 -0.93
CA ARG A 122 24.47 -23.88 -1.15
C ARG A 122 23.17 -23.60 -1.89
N SER A 123 22.73 -24.59 -2.66
CA SER A 123 21.39 -24.68 -3.23
C SER A 123 20.66 -25.81 -2.52
N ILE A 124 19.53 -25.51 -1.88
CA ILE A 124 18.81 -26.47 -1.03
C ILE A 124 17.42 -26.71 -1.65
N PRO A 125 17.04 -27.98 -1.93
CA PRO A 125 15.69 -28.28 -2.40
C PRO A 125 14.63 -27.85 -1.39
N GLY A 126 13.59 -27.15 -1.86
CA GLY A 126 12.48 -26.62 -1.06
C GLY A 126 11.13 -26.89 -1.72
N GLY A 127 10.88 -28.14 -2.11
CA GLY A 127 9.66 -28.50 -2.84
C GLY A 127 9.69 -28.04 -4.30
N ASP A 128 8.75 -27.19 -4.70
CA ASP A 128 8.69 -26.59 -6.03
C ASP A 128 9.65 -25.39 -6.21
N HIS A 129 10.46 -25.10 -5.20
CA HIS A 129 11.51 -24.08 -5.21
C HIS A 129 12.88 -24.66 -4.83
N THR A 130 13.92 -23.88 -5.11
CA THR A 130 15.30 -24.08 -4.63
C THR A 130 15.70 -22.86 -3.80
N ILE A 131 16.09 -23.09 -2.54
CA ILE A 131 16.63 -22.05 -1.66
C ILE A 131 18.09 -21.82 -2.05
N LEU A 132 18.41 -20.62 -2.46
CA LEU A 132 19.77 -20.15 -2.72
C LEU A 132 20.28 -19.51 -1.43
N LEU A 133 21.26 -20.14 -0.79
CA LEU A 133 21.98 -19.56 0.35
C LEU A 133 23.26 -18.92 -0.17
N GLY A 134 23.44 -17.62 0.10
CA GLY A 134 24.59 -16.84 -0.33
C GLY A 134 25.34 -16.22 0.84
N GLU A 135 26.66 -16.21 0.75
CA GLU A 135 27.54 -15.40 1.59
C GLU A 135 27.72 -14.04 0.91
N VAL A 136 27.50 -12.96 1.66
CA VAL A 136 27.61 -11.59 1.14
C VAL A 136 29.08 -11.21 1.06
N THR A 137 29.57 -10.97 -0.16
CA THR A 137 30.96 -10.58 -0.42
C THR A 137 31.13 -9.07 -0.61
N GLY A 138 30.02 -8.34 -0.76
CA GLY A 138 29.99 -6.88 -0.88
C GLY A 138 28.55 -6.38 -0.85
N PHE A 139 28.33 -5.15 -0.40
CA PHE A 139 27.01 -4.54 -0.41
C PHE A 139 27.10 -3.01 -0.51
N THR A 140 26.03 -2.40 -1.01
CA THR A 140 25.77 -0.97 -0.96
C THR A 140 24.35 -0.74 -0.49
N HIS A 141 24.09 0.37 0.19
CA HIS A 141 22.74 0.76 0.56
C HIS A 141 22.58 2.28 0.47
N SER A 142 21.33 2.72 0.47
CA SER A 142 20.92 4.13 0.57
C SER A 142 19.84 4.26 1.64
N ASP A 143 19.58 5.48 2.08
CA ASP A 143 18.53 5.78 3.06
C ASP A 143 17.10 5.82 2.46
N GLY A 144 16.95 5.45 1.18
CA GLY A 144 15.65 5.40 0.51
C GLY A 144 14.74 4.30 1.05
N LEU A 145 13.43 4.46 0.83
CA LEU A 145 12.43 3.46 1.22
C LEU A 145 12.27 2.38 0.14
N GLY A 146 12.07 1.15 0.59
CA GLY A 146 11.94 -0.02 -0.29
C GLY A 146 10.51 -0.26 -0.77
N LEU A 147 10.37 -0.81 -1.98
CA LEU A 147 9.10 -1.26 -2.52
C LEU A 147 8.56 -2.43 -1.70
N GLY A 148 7.33 -2.27 -1.21
CA GLY A 148 6.60 -3.28 -0.45
C GLY A 148 5.70 -4.16 -1.31
N TYR A 149 5.44 -5.37 -0.85
CA TYR A 149 4.46 -6.30 -1.42
C TYR A 149 3.68 -7.05 -0.34
N ALA A 150 2.36 -7.02 -0.44
CA ALA A 150 1.45 -7.73 0.47
C ALA A 150 0.16 -8.11 -0.27
N ARG A 151 -0.39 -9.30 0.02
CA ARG A 151 -1.65 -9.81 -0.52
C ARG A 151 -1.78 -9.68 -2.06
N GLY A 152 -0.68 -9.85 -2.78
CA GLY A 152 -0.66 -9.79 -4.24
C GLY A 152 -0.58 -8.38 -4.83
N ARG A 153 -0.29 -7.35 -4.02
CA ARG A 153 -0.25 -5.94 -4.44
C ARG A 153 1.02 -5.27 -3.93
N TYR A 154 1.51 -4.30 -4.70
CA TYR A 154 2.57 -3.40 -4.25
C TYR A 154 2.02 -2.37 -3.25
N PHE A 155 2.89 -1.89 -2.37
CA PHE A 155 2.65 -0.70 -1.55
C PHE A 155 3.98 0.03 -1.33
N SER A 156 3.93 1.33 -1.05
CA SER A 156 5.10 2.16 -0.80
C SER A 156 4.92 2.85 0.55
N LEU A 157 5.84 2.63 1.49
CA LEU A 157 5.77 3.26 2.80
C LEU A 157 5.92 4.77 2.71
N GLY A 158 6.73 5.27 1.79
CA GLY A 158 7.03 6.68 1.58
C GLY A 158 5.93 7.41 0.84
N LEU A 159 5.26 6.81 -0.13
CA LEU A 159 4.07 7.40 -0.78
C LEU A 159 2.87 7.33 0.15
N GLU A 160 2.67 6.22 0.88
CA GLU A 160 1.61 6.14 1.89
C GLU A 160 1.90 7.10 3.05
N ARG A 161 3.15 7.20 3.51
CA ARG A 161 3.55 8.21 4.50
C ARG A 161 3.51 9.61 3.93
N ALA A 162 3.87 9.88 2.68
CA ALA A 162 3.82 11.22 2.09
C ALA A 162 2.37 11.63 1.80
N ALA A 163 1.48 10.70 1.44
CA ALA A 163 0.05 10.94 1.46
C ALA A 163 -0.44 11.26 2.89
N VAL A 164 0.24 10.73 3.91
CA VAL A 164 -0.06 10.95 5.33
C VAL A 164 0.66 12.16 5.97
N PHE A 165 1.78 12.62 5.41
CA PHE A 165 2.72 13.60 5.96
C PHE A 165 3.08 14.73 4.99
N ALA A 166 2.47 14.80 3.80
CA ALA A 166 2.43 16.02 2.99
C ALA A 166 1.52 17.05 3.69
N ASP A 167 1.98 17.50 4.86
CA ASP A 167 2.31 18.88 5.21
C ASP A 167 2.26 19.01 6.75
N SER A 168 3.38 19.28 7.43
CA SER A 168 3.41 19.51 8.88
C SER A 168 2.77 20.85 9.29
N THR A 169 2.22 21.58 8.31
CA THR A 169 1.34 22.74 8.51
C THR A 169 -0.12 22.47 8.12
N ARG A 170 -0.43 21.24 7.67
CA ARG A 170 -1.79 20.88 7.30
C ARG A 170 -2.66 20.65 8.51
N ARG A 171 -3.86 21.22 8.48
CA ARG A 171 -4.89 20.88 9.45
C ARG A 171 -5.38 19.47 9.16
N ILE A 172 -5.39 18.60 10.16
CA ILE A 172 -5.92 17.24 10.01
C ILE A 172 -7.32 17.21 10.60
N VAL A 173 -8.33 16.96 9.78
CA VAL A 173 -9.72 16.92 10.22
C VAL A 173 -10.30 15.53 9.95
N ALA A 174 -10.92 14.94 10.96
CA ALA A 174 -11.78 13.78 10.76
C ALA A 174 -13.24 14.18 10.92
N ALA A 175 -14.06 13.76 9.95
CA ALA A 175 -15.50 14.05 9.90
C ALA A 175 -16.30 12.74 9.91
N ALA A 176 -17.57 12.81 10.32
CA ALA A 176 -18.47 11.66 10.29
C ALA A 176 -19.80 12.03 9.59
N LEU A 177 -20.15 11.28 8.54
CA LEU A 177 -21.49 11.27 7.97
C LEU A 177 -22.35 10.34 8.82
N ILE A 178 -22.97 10.91 9.84
CA ILE A 178 -23.78 10.16 10.81
C ILE A 178 -25.20 10.05 10.27
N GLU A 179 -25.56 8.84 9.85
CA GLU A 179 -26.89 8.52 9.36
C GLU A 179 -27.81 8.10 10.51
N GLN A 180 -29.06 8.57 10.44
CA GLN A 180 -30.15 8.20 11.31
C GLN A 180 -31.48 8.28 10.56
N ASP A 181 -32.13 7.13 10.34
CA ASP A 181 -33.47 7.03 9.74
C ASP A 181 -33.60 7.79 8.40
N GLY A 182 -32.63 7.65 7.50
CA GLY A 182 -32.63 8.32 6.20
C GLY A 182 -32.27 9.82 6.25
N HIS A 183 -31.83 10.30 7.40
CA HIS A 183 -31.30 11.64 7.59
C HIS A 183 -29.80 11.56 7.88
N VAL A 184 -29.08 12.63 7.58
CA VAL A 184 -27.70 12.83 8.04
C VAL A 184 -27.66 13.99 9.02
N LEU A 185 -26.85 13.84 10.07
CA LEU A 185 -26.61 14.91 11.03
C LEU A 185 -25.61 15.91 10.44
N LEU A 186 -25.95 17.20 10.48
CA LEU A 186 -25.09 18.31 10.07
C LEU A 186 -25.03 19.40 11.16
N GLU A 187 -23.90 20.09 11.25
CA GLU A 187 -23.68 21.28 12.05
C GLU A 187 -23.89 22.54 11.20
N GLU A 188 -24.50 23.58 11.78
CA GLU A 188 -24.60 24.91 11.17
C GLU A 188 -23.31 25.72 11.46
N THR A 189 -22.71 26.29 10.42
CA THR A 189 -21.61 27.25 10.50
C THR A 189 -22.02 28.58 9.84
N PRO A 190 -21.28 29.68 10.08
CA PRO A 190 -21.55 30.95 9.40
C PRO A 190 -21.48 30.85 7.86
N GLU A 191 -20.70 29.93 7.33
CA GLU A 191 -20.45 29.72 5.89
C GLU A 191 -21.37 28.67 5.24
N GLY A 192 -22.11 27.89 6.03
CA GLY A 192 -23.03 26.86 5.53
C GLY A 192 -23.19 25.69 6.48
N MET A 193 -23.51 24.52 5.95
CA MET A 193 -23.60 23.27 6.70
C MET A 193 -22.32 22.44 6.58
N ARG A 194 -22.06 21.57 7.56
CA ARG A 194 -21.01 20.55 7.47
C ARG A 194 -21.33 19.30 8.29
N PRO A 195 -20.76 18.13 7.99
CA PRO A 195 -20.80 16.99 8.90
C PRO A 195 -20.03 17.29 10.21
N PRO A 196 -20.43 16.69 11.35
CA PRO A 196 -19.66 16.78 12.59
C PRO A 196 -18.21 16.35 12.37
N GLN A 197 -17.27 17.19 12.83
CA GLN A 197 -15.84 17.01 12.56
C GLN A 197 -14.96 17.55 13.69
N PHE A 198 -13.77 16.97 13.83
CA PHE A 198 -12.77 17.37 14.83
C PHE A 198 -11.39 17.51 14.19
N GLU A 199 -10.58 18.41 14.75
CA GLU A 199 -9.19 18.61 14.35
C GLU A 199 -8.24 17.77 15.22
N PHE A 200 -7.19 17.24 14.59
CA PHE A 200 -6.21 16.33 15.19
C PHE A 200 -4.78 16.80 14.89
N GLU A 201 -3.86 16.47 15.79
CA GLU A 201 -2.43 16.82 15.63
C GLU A 201 -1.71 15.91 14.62
N ALA A 202 -2.24 14.72 14.36
CA ALA A 202 -1.65 13.75 13.45
C ALA A 202 -2.72 12.87 12.80
N GLN A 203 -2.42 12.37 11.60
CA GLN A 203 -3.28 11.45 10.85
C GLN A 203 -3.24 10.00 11.38
N GLY A 204 -2.27 9.68 12.25
CA GLY A 204 -2.17 8.34 12.84
C GLY A 204 -3.36 8.05 13.75
N ASN A 205 -4.02 6.91 13.54
CA ASN A 205 -5.08 6.40 14.42
C ASN A 205 -6.35 7.29 14.51
N LEU A 206 -6.67 8.02 13.43
CA LEU A 206 -7.83 8.93 13.39
C LEU A 206 -9.15 8.24 13.74
N ARG A 207 -9.36 6.98 13.34
CA ARG A 207 -10.58 6.24 13.67
C ARG A 207 -10.79 6.11 15.18
N ALA A 208 -9.80 5.59 15.90
CA ALA A 208 -9.90 5.43 17.35
C ALA A 208 -10.01 6.78 18.07
N ALA A 209 -9.33 7.81 17.55
CA ALA A 209 -9.41 9.17 18.09
C ALA A 209 -10.82 9.78 17.89
N MET A 210 -11.44 9.54 16.73
CA MET A 210 -12.81 9.94 16.41
C MET A 210 -13.84 9.21 17.27
N GLU A 211 -13.69 7.88 17.44
CA GLU A 211 -14.52 7.06 18.33
C GLU A 211 -14.48 7.59 19.76
N ALA A 212 -13.29 7.95 20.26
CA ALA A 212 -13.13 8.54 21.59
C ALA A 212 -13.84 9.90 21.72
N ARG A 213 -13.83 10.74 20.69
CA ARG A 213 -14.52 12.06 20.68
C ARG A 213 -16.04 11.93 20.65
N LEU A 214 -16.57 10.93 19.96
CA LEU A 214 -18.00 10.70 19.83
C LEU A 214 -18.59 9.88 20.99
N ALA A 215 -17.74 9.34 21.87
CA ALA A 215 -18.09 8.76 23.17
C ALA A 215 -19.21 7.69 23.11
N GLY A 216 -19.24 6.87 22.06
CA GLY A 216 -20.24 5.79 21.89
C GLY A 216 -21.63 6.26 21.43
N SER A 217 -21.81 7.55 21.16
CA SER A 217 -23.05 8.11 20.60
C SER A 217 -23.29 7.64 19.17
N VAL A 218 -22.25 7.17 18.48
CA VAL A 218 -22.34 6.62 17.13
C VAL A 218 -21.51 5.36 16.99
N ILE A 219 -21.87 4.53 16.03
CA ILE A 219 -21.09 3.40 15.54
C ILE A 219 -20.35 3.87 14.29
N LEU A 220 -19.03 3.99 14.38
CA LEU A 220 -18.19 4.43 13.27
C LEU A 220 -17.95 3.27 12.29
N GLY A 221 -18.30 3.48 11.02
CA GLY A 221 -18.07 2.56 9.92
C GLY A 221 -16.69 2.75 9.27
N SER A 222 -16.61 2.36 8.00
CA SER A 222 -15.41 2.51 7.19
C SER A 222 -15.16 3.97 6.79
N ALA A 223 -13.90 4.27 6.44
CA ALA A 223 -13.58 5.52 5.76
C ALA A 223 -14.31 5.57 4.41
N TYR A 224 -14.96 6.70 4.15
CA TYR A 224 -15.76 6.95 2.96
C TYR A 224 -15.07 7.91 1.99
N SER A 225 -14.37 8.90 2.52
CA SER A 225 -13.67 9.88 1.72
C SER A 225 -12.41 10.30 2.42
N ILE A 226 -11.29 10.25 1.71
CA ILE A 226 -10.03 10.84 2.12
C ILE A 226 -9.71 11.89 1.07
N PHE A 227 -9.69 13.16 1.47
CA PHE A 227 -9.44 14.21 0.50
C PHE A 227 -8.70 15.39 1.08
N ASP A 228 -8.07 16.08 0.15
CA ASP A 228 -7.26 17.24 0.38
C ASP A 228 -8.03 18.49 -0.05
N ASP A 229 -8.33 19.40 0.88
CA ASP A 229 -8.81 20.75 0.56
C ASP A 229 -7.61 21.69 0.46
N ARG A 230 -7.26 22.04 -0.77
CA ARG A 230 -6.11 22.92 -1.05
C ARG A 230 -6.37 24.38 -0.68
N GLN A 231 -7.63 24.81 -0.64
CA GLN A 231 -7.96 26.20 -0.30
C GLN A 231 -7.69 26.48 1.18
N THR A 232 -8.05 25.52 2.02
CA THR A 232 -7.92 25.64 3.48
C THR A 232 -6.65 24.97 4.03
N ASN A 233 -5.82 24.38 3.17
CA ASN A 233 -4.69 23.52 3.52
C ASN A 233 -5.07 22.48 4.59
N THR A 234 -6.17 21.76 4.35
CA THR A 234 -6.73 20.79 5.30
C THR A 234 -6.78 19.42 4.64
N HIS A 235 -6.40 18.39 5.40
CA HIS A 235 -6.58 16.99 5.03
C HIS A 235 -7.78 16.43 5.78
N TYR A 236 -8.73 15.89 5.04
CA TYR A 236 -9.98 15.34 5.56
C TYR A 236 -10.00 13.82 5.46
N THR A 237 -10.33 13.17 6.56
CA THR A 237 -10.81 11.78 6.57
C THR A 237 -12.26 11.75 7.03
N CYS A 238 -13.19 11.42 6.13
CA CYS A 238 -14.60 11.29 6.44
C CYS A 238 -14.99 9.81 6.58
N PHE A 239 -15.64 9.46 7.68
CA PHE A 239 -16.16 8.12 7.97
C PHE A 239 -17.68 8.08 7.77
N LEU A 240 -18.20 6.94 7.33
CA LEU A 240 -19.62 6.65 7.53
C LEU A 240 -19.85 6.35 9.02
N ALA A 241 -20.99 6.76 9.56
CA ALA A 241 -21.36 6.42 10.92
C ALA A 241 -22.87 6.25 11.05
N GLN A 242 -23.31 5.50 12.06
CA GLN A 242 -24.72 5.36 12.41
C GLN A 242 -24.95 5.85 13.84
N ALA A 243 -26.01 6.61 14.06
CA ALA A 243 -26.37 7.04 15.40
C ALA A 243 -26.76 5.83 16.28
N THR A 244 -26.27 5.80 17.52
CA THR A 244 -26.71 4.81 18.51
C THR A 244 -28.12 5.16 18.99
N GLN A 245 -29.00 4.17 19.19
CA GLN A 245 -30.37 4.44 19.64
C GLN A 245 -30.41 5.27 20.93
N GLY A 246 -31.21 6.35 20.92
CA GLY A 246 -31.43 7.21 22.08
C GLY A 246 -30.30 8.20 22.38
N CYS A 247 -29.27 8.30 21.53
CA CYS A 247 -28.25 9.35 21.67
C CYS A 247 -28.80 10.71 21.26
N ALA A 248 -28.44 11.76 22.00
CA ALA A 248 -28.68 13.15 21.59
C ALA A 248 -27.37 13.71 21.01
N LEU A 249 -27.32 13.84 19.69
CA LEU A 249 -26.19 14.48 19.01
C LEU A 249 -26.52 15.94 18.74
N ALA A 250 -25.52 16.82 18.91
CA ALA A 250 -25.66 18.22 18.57
C ALA A 250 -25.66 18.40 17.04
N GLY A 251 -26.58 19.23 16.54
CA GLY A 251 -26.72 19.50 15.11
C GLY A 251 -28.16 19.35 14.64
N ARG A 252 -28.34 19.36 13.33
CA ARG A 252 -29.61 19.27 12.62
C ARG A 252 -29.63 18.01 11.77
N LEU A 253 -30.66 17.18 11.93
CA LEU A 253 -30.94 16.08 11.02
C LEU A 253 -31.55 16.62 9.73
N VAL A 254 -30.92 16.28 8.60
CA VAL A 254 -31.33 16.70 7.26
C VAL A 254 -31.64 15.47 6.42
N PRO A 255 -32.77 15.40 5.70
CA PRO A 255 -33.05 14.33 4.76
C PRO A 255 -31.92 14.20 3.74
N ILE A 256 -31.46 12.96 3.47
CA ILE A 256 -30.33 12.74 2.56
C ILE A 256 -30.61 13.26 1.14
N ASP A 257 -31.87 13.16 0.70
CA ASP A 257 -32.30 13.66 -0.62
C ASP A 257 -32.22 15.19 -0.76
N ASP A 258 -32.25 15.92 0.37
CA ASP A 258 -32.19 17.39 0.38
C ASP A 258 -30.75 17.92 0.33
N LEU A 259 -29.74 17.05 0.51
CA LEU A 259 -28.34 17.47 0.61
C LEU A 259 -27.84 18.23 -0.61
N ALA A 260 -28.28 17.87 -1.81
CA ALA A 260 -27.86 18.54 -3.04
C ALA A 260 -28.32 20.00 -3.14
N GLY A 261 -29.33 20.40 -2.35
CA GLY A 261 -29.88 21.75 -2.32
C GLY A 261 -29.31 22.66 -1.24
N LEU A 262 -28.41 22.16 -0.39
CA LEU A 262 -27.84 22.92 0.71
C LEU A 262 -26.55 23.66 0.33
N THR A 263 -26.30 24.77 1.04
CA THR A 263 -25.00 25.43 1.03
C THR A 263 -24.10 24.80 2.09
N PHE A 264 -22.88 24.39 1.70
CA PHE A 264 -21.90 23.79 2.60
C PHE A 264 -20.70 24.73 2.85
N GLU A 265 -20.04 24.54 4.00
CA GLU A 265 -18.89 25.34 4.46
C GLU A 265 -17.78 25.45 3.40
N THR A 266 -17.50 24.35 2.67
CA THR A 266 -16.53 24.36 1.57
C THR A 266 -17.06 23.61 0.33
N PRO A 267 -16.54 23.90 -0.88
CA PRO A 267 -16.86 23.13 -2.07
C PRO A 267 -16.54 21.64 -1.95
N ALA A 268 -15.49 21.29 -1.21
CA ALA A 268 -15.09 19.91 -1.00
C ALA A 268 -16.12 19.15 -0.13
N ILE A 269 -16.64 19.81 0.92
CA ILE A 269 -17.73 19.27 1.75
C ILE A 269 -19.02 19.15 0.92
N ALA A 270 -19.31 20.12 0.05
CA ALA A 270 -20.46 20.04 -0.86
C ALA A 270 -20.36 18.82 -1.79
N ALA A 271 -19.18 18.57 -2.38
CA ALA A 271 -18.93 17.42 -3.23
C ALA A 271 -19.06 16.09 -2.46
N LEU A 272 -18.51 16.02 -1.24
CA LEU A 272 -18.65 14.88 -0.34
C LEU A 272 -20.13 14.53 -0.07
N CYS A 273 -20.92 15.51 0.36
CA CYS A 273 -22.32 15.32 0.72
C CYS A 273 -23.20 15.01 -0.50
N THR A 274 -22.94 15.65 -1.64
CA THR A 274 -23.63 15.35 -2.91
C THR A 274 -23.34 13.93 -3.36
N ARG A 275 -22.08 13.49 -3.29
CA ARG A 275 -21.72 12.10 -3.62
C ARG A 275 -22.41 11.11 -2.67
N PHE A 276 -22.41 11.40 -1.38
CA PHE A 276 -23.08 10.56 -0.40
C PHE A 276 -24.57 10.40 -0.69
N ALA A 277 -25.27 11.48 -1.03
CA ALA A 277 -26.68 11.42 -1.41
C ALA A 277 -26.92 10.54 -2.65
N LEU A 278 -26.07 10.69 -3.69
CA LEU A 278 -26.15 9.88 -4.91
C LEU A 278 -25.92 8.38 -4.65
N GLU A 279 -24.93 8.05 -3.81
CA GLU A 279 -24.56 6.66 -3.50
C GLU A 279 -25.50 6.01 -2.46
N TYR A 280 -26.17 6.81 -1.62
CA TYR A 280 -27.11 6.31 -0.62
C TYR A 280 -28.28 5.56 -1.25
N GLY A 281 -28.78 6.03 -2.40
CA GLY A 281 -29.87 5.39 -3.14
C GLY A 281 -29.55 3.97 -3.61
N THR A 282 -28.28 3.67 -3.94
CA THR A 282 -27.83 2.35 -4.39
C THR A 282 -27.24 1.50 -3.26
N ARG A 283 -26.92 2.11 -2.11
CA ARG A 283 -26.14 1.54 -1.00
C ARG A 283 -24.80 0.94 -1.44
N ASP A 284 -24.23 1.50 -2.49
CA ASP A 284 -22.94 1.09 -3.04
C ASP A 284 -21.92 2.21 -2.83
N PHE A 285 -21.37 2.25 -1.62
CA PHE A 285 -20.42 3.29 -1.22
C PHE A 285 -19.01 2.95 -1.67
N THR A 286 -18.35 3.90 -2.33
CA THR A 286 -16.95 3.78 -2.73
C THR A 286 -16.06 4.72 -1.93
N LEU A 287 -14.87 4.24 -1.53
CA LEU A 287 -13.85 5.07 -0.91
C LEU A 287 -13.31 6.00 -1.99
N TYR A 288 -13.47 7.29 -1.78
CA TYR A 288 -12.83 8.30 -2.61
C TYR A 288 -11.49 8.72 -2.01
N VAL A 289 -10.47 8.82 -2.86
CA VAL A 289 -9.15 9.36 -2.51
C VAL A 289 -8.79 10.43 -3.53
N GLY A 290 -8.62 11.68 -3.10
CA GLY A 290 -8.32 12.77 -4.04
C GLY A 290 -8.27 14.17 -3.40
N ASP A 291 -8.68 15.17 -4.16
CA ASP A 291 -8.79 16.57 -3.73
C ASP A 291 -10.20 17.14 -3.98
N GLU A 292 -10.38 18.45 -3.80
CA GLU A 292 -11.67 19.13 -4.03
C GLU A 292 -12.19 19.07 -5.47
N ALA A 293 -11.34 18.71 -6.44
CA ALA A 293 -11.65 18.76 -7.87
C ALA A 293 -11.56 17.39 -8.58
N SER A 294 -10.72 16.48 -8.11
CA SER A 294 -10.39 15.22 -8.78
C SER A 294 -9.91 14.13 -7.82
N GLY A 295 -10.21 12.86 -8.12
CA GLY A 295 -9.79 11.73 -7.29
C GLY A 295 -10.23 10.37 -7.84
N ASP A 296 -9.65 9.33 -7.24
CA ASP A 296 -9.92 7.93 -7.55
C ASP A 296 -10.97 7.34 -6.63
N ARG A 297 -11.68 6.30 -7.11
CA ARG A 297 -12.69 5.56 -6.36
C ARG A 297 -12.30 4.11 -6.20
N HIS A 298 -12.45 3.60 -4.99
CA HIS A 298 -12.10 2.23 -4.63
C HIS A 298 -13.29 1.55 -3.95
N GLU A 299 -13.52 0.28 -4.23
CA GLU A 299 -14.54 -0.50 -3.52
C GLU A 299 -14.21 -0.54 -2.02
N ILE A 300 -15.16 -0.15 -1.17
CA ILE A 300 -15.04 -0.35 0.27
C ILE A 300 -15.28 -1.85 0.51
N SER A 301 -14.24 -2.56 0.94
CA SER A 301 -14.39 -3.95 1.35
C SER A 301 -15.43 -3.99 2.46
N LYS A 302 -16.58 -4.64 2.22
CA LYS A 302 -17.54 -4.94 3.30
C LYS A 302 -16.77 -5.73 4.37
N GLU A 303 -16.59 -5.14 5.54
CA GLU A 303 -16.10 -5.91 6.68
C GLU A 303 -17.03 -7.11 6.88
N PRO A 304 -16.48 -8.30 7.15
CA PRO A 304 -17.25 -9.55 7.29
C PRO A 304 -18.24 -9.51 8.45
#